data_AF-A0A2G6TGN3-F1
#
_entry.id   AF-A0A2G6TGN3-F1
#
_cell.length_a   1.000
_cell.length_b   1.000
_cell.length_c   1.000
_cell.angle_alpha   90.00
_cell.angle_beta   90.00
_cell.angle_gamma   90.00
#
_symmetry.space_group_name_H-M   'P 1'
#
loop_
_entity.id
_entity.type
_entity.pdbx_description
1 polymer ?
#
loop_
_entity_poly.entity_id
_entity_poly.type
_entity_poly.pdbx_seq_one_letter_code
_entity_poly.pdbx_strand_id
1 'polypeptide(L)'
;MKKNIVLFVLFVLPIVAYLFFASGVNSFTKLPTITPKIADFGNWKSLKGEKVTLNNKITILGFSGSEILKNRGNFFNLNEKIYQRYNGFKDLQFVVVCPLGTEKDAQKIEESLGAFTDVSGWHFIFASPDEIKAYYDQLHLKGKLDSNLGTSNVYIVDKERNLRGRKDKDEYKEGYNTFHPSELSNEMLDDFKIILYEYRAALKKNHNATKEL
;
A
#
# COMPACT_ATOMS: atom_id res chain seq x y z
N MET A 1 -11.98 -54.35 16.24
CA MET A 1 -10.86 -53.40 16.47
C MET A 1 -10.65 -52.41 15.32
N LYS A 2 -10.59 -52.84 14.05
CA LYS A 2 -10.42 -51.93 12.89
C LYS A 2 -11.51 -50.84 12.78
N LYS A 3 -12.78 -51.17 13.05
CA LYS A 3 -13.91 -50.22 12.98
C LYS A 3 -13.80 -49.06 13.99
N ASN A 4 -13.31 -49.33 15.19
CA ASN A 4 -13.17 -48.30 16.24
C ASN A 4 -12.00 -47.36 15.95
N ILE A 5 -10.92 -47.89 15.37
CA ILE A 5 -9.78 -47.07 14.91
C ILE A 5 -10.21 -46.17 13.76
N VAL A 6 -10.96 -46.69 12.79
CA VAL A 6 -11.49 -45.88 11.68
C VAL A 6 -12.38 -44.75 12.21
N LEU A 7 -13.28 -45.04 13.17
CA LEU A 7 -14.17 -44.03 13.75
C LEU A 7 -13.41 -42.96 14.56
N PHE A 8 -12.37 -43.37 15.29
CA PHE A 8 -11.51 -42.45 16.03
C PHE A 8 -10.74 -41.51 15.09
N VAL A 9 -10.14 -42.05 14.02
CA VAL A 9 -9.44 -41.23 13.01
C VAL A 9 -10.41 -40.28 12.32
N LEU A 10 -11.63 -40.74 11.98
CA LEU A 10 -12.64 -39.90 11.32
C LEU A 10 -13.02 -38.66 12.15
N PHE A 11 -12.92 -38.74 13.48
CA PHE A 11 -13.33 -37.67 14.38
C PHE A 11 -12.15 -36.81 14.87
N VAL A 12 -11.00 -37.43 15.14
CA VAL A 12 -9.83 -36.75 15.71
C VAL A 12 -8.95 -36.12 14.64
N LEU A 13 -8.79 -36.77 13.47
CA LEU A 13 -7.95 -36.24 12.39
C LEU A 13 -8.41 -34.85 11.91
N PRO A 14 -9.72 -34.58 11.70
CA PRO A 14 -10.18 -33.24 11.29
C PRO A 14 -9.90 -32.17 12.34
N ILE A 15 -10.02 -32.51 13.63
CA ILE A 15 -9.76 -31.58 14.75
C ILE A 15 -8.26 -31.27 14.83
N VAL A 16 -7.41 -32.29 14.72
CA VAL A 16 -5.95 -32.10 14.70
C VAL A 16 -5.50 -31.31 13.48
N ALA A 17 -6.08 -31.59 12.29
CA ALA A 17 -5.82 -30.80 11.09
C ALA A 17 -6.26 -29.34 11.27
N TYR A 18 -7.45 -29.11 11.82
CA TYR A 18 -7.93 -27.76 12.14
C TYR A 18 -7.00 -27.05 13.12
N LEU A 19 -6.60 -27.70 14.22
CA LEU A 19 -5.66 -27.13 15.19
C LEU A 19 -4.28 -26.90 14.58
N PHE A 20 -3.81 -27.76 13.69
CA PHE A 20 -2.56 -27.55 12.94
C PHE A 20 -2.65 -26.31 12.04
N PHE A 21 -3.74 -26.15 11.28
CA PHE A 21 -3.95 -24.95 10.46
C PHE A 21 -4.16 -23.69 11.30
N ALA A 22 -4.83 -23.80 12.46
CA ALA A 22 -5.05 -22.69 13.37
C ALA A 22 -3.79 -22.31 14.17
N SER A 23 -2.92 -23.28 14.46
CA SER A 23 -1.61 -23.08 15.09
C SER A 23 -0.50 -22.79 14.10
N GLY A 24 -0.81 -22.75 12.80
CA GLY A 24 0.06 -22.25 11.76
C GLY A 24 0.50 -20.85 12.14
N VAL A 25 1.68 -20.77 12.75
CA VAL A 25 2.44 -19.54 12.95
C VAL A 25 2.77 -19.07 11.54
N ASN A 26 1.89 -18.27 10.96
CA ASN A 26 2.29 -17.33 9.94
C ASN A 26 3.29 -16.43 10.64
N SER A 27 4.57 -16.82 10.60
CA SER A 27 5.65 -15.88 10.75
C SER A 27 5.37 -14.84 9.68
N PHE A 28 4.74 -13.73 10.07
CA PHE A 28 4.66 -12.53 9.26
C PHE A 28 6.11 -12.08 9.12
N THR A 29 6.82 -12.70 8.18
CA THR A 29 8.15 -12.33 7.77
C THR A 29 8.05 -10.87 7.38
N LYS A 30 8.94 -10.05 7.94
CA LYS A 30 8.93 -8.62 7.65
C LYS A 30 8.93 -8.41 6.14
N LEU A 31 8.09 -7.50 5.65
CA LEU A 31 8.04 -7.22 4.22
C LEU A 31 9.40 -6.64 3.79
N PRO A 32 10.14 -7.20 2.83
CA PRO A 32 11.46 -6.67 2.49
C PRO A 32 11.43 -5.19 2.08
N THR A 33 12.57 -4.52 2.28
CA THR A 33 12.80 -3.17 1.75
C THR A 33 13.39 -3.29 0.35
N ILE A 34 12.71 -2.76 -0.67
CA ILE A 34 13.20 -2.65 -2.05
C ILE A 34 14.24 -1.54 -2.12
N THR A 35 13.83 -0.31 -1.79
CA THR A 35 14.66 0.90 -1.84
C THR A 35 14.59 1.60 -0.50
N PRO A 36 15.71 1.68 0.24
CA PRO A 36 15.72 2.32 1.55
C PRO A 36 15.74 3.85 1.43
N LYS A 37 15.07 4.53 2.38
CA LYS A 37 15.17 5.99 2.59
C LYS A 37 15.00 6.84 1.32
N ILE A 38 13.89 6.63 0.61
CA ILE A 38 13.56 7.46 -0.55
C ILE A 38 13.42 8.94 -0.14
N ALA A 39 13.65 9.83 -1.10
CA ALA A 39 13.50 11.26 -0.89
C ALA A 39 12.06 11.59 -0.47
N ASP A 40 11.91 12.65 0.32
CA ASP A 40 10.57 13.20 0.58
C ASP A 40 10.13 14.06 -0.60
N PHE A 41 8.85 14.42 -0.64
CA PHE A 41 8.37 15.41 -1.59
C PHE A 41 9.05 16.77 -1.33
N GLY A 42 9.36 17.47 -2.42
CA GLY A 42 9.96 18.81 -2.36
C GLY A 42 8.96 19.87 -1.88
N ASN A 43 8.86 20.96 -2.63
CA ASN A 43 7.86 22.01 -2.38
C ASN A 43 6.56 21.80 -3.17
N TRP A 44 6.27 20.55 -3.53
CA TRP A 44 5.05 20.18 -4.25
C TRP A 44 3.84 20.39 -3.36
N LYS A 45 2.74 20.83 -3.96
CA LYS A 45 1.52 21.17 -3.25
C LYS A 45 0.42 20.19 -3.59
N SER A 46 -0.44 19.90 -2.61
CA SER A 46 -1.66 19.15 -2.83
C SER A 46 -2.73 19.98 -3.54
N LEU A 47 -3.85 19.35 -3.93
CA LEU A 47 -5.07 20.04 -4.40
C LEU A 47 -5.53 21.14 -3.44
N LYS A 48 -5.30 20.96 -2.14
CA LYS A 48 -5.67 21.91 -1.07
C LYS A 48 -4.58 22.95 -0.79
N GLY A 49 -3.48 22.93 -1.56
CA GLY A 49 -2.33 23.81 -1.36
C GLY A 49 -1.43 23.40 -0.20
N GLU A 50 -1.66 22.24 0.40
CA GLU A 50 -0.95 21.75 1.58
C GLU A 50 0.38 21.07 1.18
N LYS A 51 1.35 21.14 2.08
CA LYS A 51 2.59 20.37 1.95
C LYS A 51 2.37 18.95 2.45
N VAL A 52 2.61 17.97 1.59
CA VAL A 52 2.54 16.54 1.92
C VAL A 52 3.96 16.03 2.20
N THR A 53 4.10 15.11 3.14
CA THR A 53 5.38 14.49 3.51
C THR A 53 5.22 12.98 3.70
N LEU A 54 6.24 12.22 3.34
CA LEU A 54 6.32 10.78 3.61
C LEU A 54 6.76 10.47 5.06
N ASN A 55 7.31 11.45 5.77
CA ASN A 55 7.88 11.21 7.10
C ASN A 55 6.80 10.77 8.09
N ASN A 56 7.09 9.71 8.84
CA ASN A 56 6.19 9.17 9.87
C ASN A 56 4.82 8.74 9.35
N LYS A 57 4.67 8.50 8.04
CA LYS A 57 3.45 8.04 7.41
C LYS A 57 3.67 6.76 6.62
N ILE A 58 2.72 5.84 6.70
CA ILE A 58 2.62 4.72 5.76
C ILE A 58 1.92 5.28 4.53
N THR A 59 2.60 5.24 3.39
CA THR A 59 2.13 5.89 2.16
C THR A 59 1.94 4.86 1.07
N ILE A 60 0.75 4.85 0.47
CA ILE A 60 0.54 4.23 -0.83
C ILE A 60 0.81 5.28 -1.88
N LEU A 61 1.93 5.14 -2.57
CA LEU A 61 2.43 6.10 -3.56
C LEU A 61 2.02 5.67 -4.98
N GLY A 62 1.39 6.55 -5.75
CA GLY A 62 1.03 6.32 -7.14
C GLY A 62 1.46 7.46 -8.05
N PHE A 63 1.50 7.20 -9.37
CA PHE A 63 1.82 8.20 -10.39
C PHE A 63 0.71 8.19 -11.44
N SER A 64 -0.08 9.26 -11.51
CA SER A 64 -1.30 9.28 -12.33
C SER A 64 -1.04 9.41 -13.83
N GLY A 65 0.08 10.05 -14.18
CA GLY A 65 0.31 10.62 -15.49
C GLY A 65 -0.64 11.77 -15.83
N SER A 66 -0.53 12.28 -17.06
CA SER A 66 -1.35 13.40 -17.56
C SER A 66 -2.80 13.00 -17.87
N GLU A 67 -3.08 11.71 -18.11
CA GLU A 67 -4.39 11.19 -18.50
C GLU A 67 -5.21 10.64 -17.32
N ILE A 68 -5.30 11.42 -16.23
CA ILE A 68 -5.89 10.99 -14.94
C ILE A 68 -7.30 10.39 -15.10
N LEU A 69 -8.17 11.04 -15.87
CA LEU A 69 -9.57 10.61 -16.03
C LEU A 69 -9.71 9.28 -16.79
N LYS A 70 -8.77 8.95 -17.68
CA LYS A 70 -8.77 7.65 -18.36
C LYS A 70 -8.48 6.53 -17.36
N ASN A 71 -7.62 6.82 -16.39
CA ASN A 71 -7.19 5.90 -15.34
C ASN A 71 -8.09 5.93 -14.09
N ARG A 72 -9.26 6.59 -14.11
CA ARG A 72 -10.16 6.68 -12.95
C ARG A 72 -10.54 5.34 -12.32
N GLY A 73 -10.66 4.30 -13.13
CA GLY A 73 -10.97 2.94 -12.67
C GLY A 73 -9.90 2.37 -11.73
N ASN A 74 -8.63 2.74 -11.94
CA ASN A 74 -7.52 2.33 -11.09
C ASN A 74 -7.64 2.91 -9.69
N PHE A 75 -7.96 4.21 -9.58
CA PHE A 75 -8.19 4.87 -8.29
C PHE A 75 -9.41 4.31 -7.57
N PHE A 76 -10.49 4.02 -8.31
CA PHE A 76 -11.67 3.37 -7.74
C PHE A 76 -11.34 1.98 -7.19
N ASN A 77 -10.63 1.14 -7.97
CA ASN A 77 -10.21 -0.18 -7.51
C ASN A 77 -9.37 -0.10 -6.24
N LEU A 78 -8.40 0.82 -6.21
CA LEU A 78 -7.55 1.03 -5.05
C LEU A 78 -8.34 1.51 -3.82
N ASN A 79 -9.33 2.39 -4.05
CA ASN A 79 -10.23 2.87 -3.01
C ASN A 79 -11.02 1.72 -2.38
N GLU A 80 -11.70 0.94 -3.22
CA GLU A 80 -12.59 -0.15 -2.80
C GLU A 80 -11.83 -1.31 -2.16
N LYS A 81 -10.65 -1.67 -2.70
CA LYS A 81 -9.92 -2.87 -2.25
C LYS A 81 -9.03 -2.62 -1.04
N ILE A 82 -8.48 -1.41 -0.91
CA ILE A 82 -7.54 -1.10 0.16
C ILE A 82 -8.05 0.06 1.01
N TYR A 83 -8.20 1.26 0.45
CA TYR A 83 -8.37 2.49 1.23
C TYR A 83 -9.59 2.45 2.16
N GLN A 84 -10.77 2.09 1.66
CA GLN A 84 -12.03 2.12 2.43
C GLN A 84 -11.95 1.30 3.73
N ARG A 85 -11.17 0.20 3.72
CA ARG A 85 -11.00 -0.67 4.89
C ARG A 85 -10.05 -0.08 5.94
N TYR A 86 -9.12 0.79 5.54
CA TYR A 86 -8.00 1.23 6.38
C TYR A 86 -7.89 2.76 6.55
N ASN A 87 -8.78 3.54 5.94
CA ASN A 87 -8.80 5.01 6.03
C ASN A 87 -8.87 5.55 7.48
N GLY A 88 -9.40 4.77 8.44
CA GLY A 88 -9.38 5.13 9.86
C GLY A 88 -8.01 5.03 10.54
N PHE A 89 -6.98 4.58 9.82
CA PHE A 89 -5.63 4.47 10.36
C PHE A 89 -4.90 5.81 10.28
N LYS A 90 -4.67 6.45 11.44
CA LYS A 90 -4.17 7.84 11.58
C LYS A 90 -2.93 8.20 10.74
N ASP A 91 -2.02 7.26 10.54
CA ASP A 91 -0.75 7.50 9.83
C ASP A 91 -0.72 6.91 8.42
N LEU A 92 -1.85 6.51 7.88
CA LEU A 92 -1.99 6.03 6.52
C LEU A 92 -2.36 7.21 5.60
N GLN A 93 -1.70 7.28 4.46
CA GLN A 93 -2.05 8.22 3.39
C GLN A 93 -1.90 7.58 2.03
N PHE A 94 -2.65 8.09 1.07
CA PHE A 94 -2.62 7.70 -0.33
C PHE A 94 -2.18 8.93 -1.11
N VAL A 95 -0.96 8.89 -1.62
CA VAL A 95 -0.36 10.04 -2.31
C VAL A 95 -0.22 9.70 -3.77
N VAL A 96 -0.85 10.51 -4.61
CA VAL A 96 -0.78 10.39 -6.07
C VAL A 96 0.00 11.58 -6.61
N VAL A 97 1.13 11.31 -7.25
CA VAL A 97 1.94 12.31 -7.94
C VAL A 97 1.34 12.54 -9.33
N CYS A 98 1.01 13.78 -9.60
CA CYS A 98 0.35 14.23 -10.82
C CYS A 98 1.19 15.29 -11.54
N PRO A 99 1.27 15.28 -12.88
CA PRO A 99 1.84 16.39 -13.63
C PRO A 99 1.07 17.69 -13.39
N LEU A 100 1.77 18.82 -13.32
CA LEU A 100 1.13 20.15 -13.30
C LEU A 100 0.18 20.32 -14.51
N GLY A 101 -0.96 20.96 -14.28
CA GLY A 101 -2.03 21.15 -15.28
C GLY A 101 -3.15 20.11 -15.22
N THR A 102 -3.02 19.06 -14.39
CA THR A 102 -4.05 18.03 -14.21
C THR A 102 -4.92 18.24 -12.95
N GLU A 103 -4.82 19.40 -12.29
CA GLU A 103 -5.45 19.68 -11.00
C GLU A 103 -6.97 19.53 -11.07
N LYS A 104 -7.59 20.07 -12.14
CA LYS A 104 -9.04 19.96 -12.36
C LYS A 104 -9.51 18.51 -12.50
N ASP A 105 -8.69 17.66 -13.10
CA ASP A 105 -9.04 16.26 -13.32
C ASP A 105 -8.81 15.43 -12.06
N ALA A 106 -7.75 15.71 -11.31
CA ALA A 106 -7.53 15.13 -9.99
C ALA A 106 -8.64 15.51 -9.01
N GLN A 107 -9.12 16.76 -9.04
CA GLN A 107 -10.26 17.20 -8.23
C GLN A 107 -11.52 16.38 -8.52
N LYS A 108 -11.84 16.14 -9.80
CA LYS A 108 -12.98 15.28 -10.18
C LYS A 108 -12.83 13.85 -9.63
N ILE A 109 -11.61 13.32 -9.61
CA ILE A 109 -11.34 12.00 -9.00
C ILE A 109 -11.61 12.06 -7.50
N GLU A 110 -11.03 13.03 -6.77
CA GLU A 110 -11.25 13.18 -5.32
C GLU A 110 -12.74 13.31 -4.98
N GLU A 111 -13.49 14.14 -5.72
CA GLU A 111 -14.93 14.31 -5.56
C GLU A 111 -15.69 13.00 -5.82
N SER A 112 -15.31 12.26 -6.87
CA SER A 112 -15.95 10.97 -7.20
C SER A 112 -15.71 9.90 -6.14
N LEU A 113 -14.52 9.87 -5.53
CA LEU A 113 -14.20 8.97 -4.43
C LEU A 113 -14.94 9.40 -3.15
N GLY A 114 -15.03 10.71 -2.91
CA GLY A 114 -15.71 11.32 -1.78
C GLY A 114 -17.20 11.02 -1.69
N ALA A 115 -17.84 10.66 -2.82
CA ALA A 115 -19.23 10.22 -2.84
C ALA A 115 -19.47 8.88 -2.10
N PHE A 116 -18.42 8.07 -1.91
CA PHE A 116 -18.52 6.71 -1.35
C PHE A 116 -17.69 6.50 -0.07
N THR A 117 -16.66 7.30 0.17
CA THR A 117 -15.72 7.11 1.28
C THR A 117 -15.16 8.45 1.75
N ASP A 118 -14.82 8.57 3.05
CA ASP A 118 -14.04 9.72 3.52
C ASP A 118 -12.65 9.71 2.87
N VAL A 119 -12.39 10.71 2.02
CA VAL A 119 -11.14 10.87 1.24
C VAL A 119 -10.08 11.72 1.95
N SER A 120 -10.21 11.98 3.25
CA SER A 120 -9.25 12.79 4.03
C SER A 120 -7.79 12.31 3.93
N GLY A 121 -7.56 11.01 3.73
CA GLY A 121 -6.23 10.42 3.53
C GLY A 121 -5.74 10.39 2.08
N TRP A 122 -6.53 10.86 1.10
CA TRP A 122 -6.08 11.02 -0.29
C TRP A 122 -5.43 12.37 -0.50
N HIS A 123 -4.26 12.34 -1.12
CA HIS A 123 -3.49 13.54 -1.46
C HIS A 123 -3.00 13.45 -2.90
N PHE A 124 -3.59 14.24 -3.78
CA PHE A 124 -3.06 14.47 -5.12
C PHE A 124 -2.09 15.64 -5.06
N ILE A 125 -0.83 15.41 -5.41
CA ILE A 125 0.24 16.42 -5.39
C ILE A 125 0.77 16.68 -6.79
N PHE A 126 1.14 17.93 -7.07
CA PHE A 126 1.48 18.36 -8.42
C PHE A 126 2.94 18.78 -8.54
N ALA A 127 3.58 18.32 -9.62
CA ALA A 127 4.98 18.59 -9.92
C ALA A 127 5.20 18.70 -11.43
N SER A 128 6.31 19.33 -11.83
CA SER A 128 6.66 19.39 -13.25
C SER A 128 7.04 18.00 -13.79
N PRO A 129 6.82 17.74 -15.10
CA PRO A 129 7.26 16.50 -15.75
C PRO A 129 8.68 16.04 -15.41
N ASP A 130 9.63 16.96 -15.35
CA ASP A 130 11.05 16.64 -15.11
C ASP A 130 11.30 16.27 -13.65
N GLU A 131 10.67 16.96 -12.71
CA GLU A 131 10.71 16.63 -11.29
C GLU A 131 10.12 15.25 -11.00
N ILE A 132 9.01 14.89 -11.66
CA ILE A 132 8.37 13.57 -11.49
C ILE A 132 9.31 12.46 -11.98
N LYS A 133 9.94 12.62 -13.14
CA LYS A 133 10.91 11.65 -13.67
C LYS A 133 12.10 11.50 -12.72
N ALA A 134 12.70 12.62 -12.32
CA ALA A 134 13.84 12.62 -11.41
C ALA A 134 13.52 11.95 -10.07
N TYR A 135 12.31 12.17 -9.54
CA TYR A 135 11.85 11.51 -8.32
C TYR A 135 11.60 10.02 -8.52
N TYR A 136 10.96 9.62 -9.64
CA TYR A 136 10.71 8.22 -9.94
C TYR A 136 12.00 7.42 -10.11
N ASP A 137 13.01 7.99 -10.78
CA ASP A 137 14.31 7.34 -11.00
C ASP A 137 15.06 7.03 -9.68
N GLN A 138 14.87 7.87 -8.66
CA GLN A 138 15.43 7.65 -7.32
C GLN A 138 14.77 6.48 -6.57
N LEU A 139 13.60 6.03 -7.00
CA LEU A 139 12.96 4.85 -6.42
C LEU A 139 13.66 3.55 -6.84
N HIS A 140 14.53 3.59 -7.88
CA HIS A 140 15.29 2.45 -8.37
C HIS A 140 14.44 1.22 -8.73
N LEU A 141 13.27 1.49 -9.31
CA LEU A 141 12.31 0.47 -9.73
C LEU A 141 12.73 -0.17 -11.06
N LYS A 142 12.36 -1.43 -11.28
CA LYS A 142 12.49 -2.11 -12.58
C LYS A 142 11.46 -1.59 -13.59
N GLY A 143 10.28 -1.21 -13.10
CA GLY A 143 9.23 -0.58 -13.90
C GLY A 143 9.63 0.78 -14.47
N LYS A 144 8.83 1.28 -15.41
CA LYS A 144 8.98 2.63 -15.98
C LYS A 144 7.62 3.32 -16.02
N LEU A 145 7.65 4.65 -15.95
CA LEU A 145 6.50 5.47 -16.30
C LEU A 145 6.26 5.42 -17.81
N ASP A 146 5.00 5.53 -18.21
CA ASP A 146 4.61 5.64 -19.62
C ASP A 146 4.93 7.04 -20.21
N SER A 147 4.58 7.25 -21.48
CA SER A 147 4.80 8.54 -22.17
C SER A 147 4.09 9.73 -21.51
N ASN A 148 3.06 9.44 -20.70
CA ASN A 148 2.25 10.41 -19.98
C ASN A 148 2.70 10.57 -18.53
N LEU A 149 3.81 9.95 -18.12
CA LEU A 149 4.34 9.93 -16.75
C LEU A 149 3.44 9.19 -15.74
N GLY A 150 2.63 8.27 -16.24
CA GLY A 150 1.75 7.43 -15.45
C GLY A 150 2.25 6.00 -15.31
N THR A 151 1.72 5.31 -14.32
CA THR A 151 1.77 3.84 -14.25
C THR A 151 0.54 3.35 -13.51
N SER A 152 0.07 2.13 -13.84
CA SER A 152 -1.01 1.50 -13.07
C SER A 152 -0.51 0.92 -11.74
N ASN A 153 0.80 0.90 -11.50
CA ASN A 153 1.36 0.38 -10.25
C ASN A 153 1.32 1.43 -9.13
N VAL A 154 1.04 0.96 -7.92
CA VAL A 154 1.26 1.71 -6.68
C VAL A 154 2.30 1.03 -5.80
N TYR A 155 2.95 1.83 -4.96
CA TYR A 155 4.11 1.44 -4.18
C TYR A 155 3.84 1.65 -2.70
N ILE A 156 4.25 0.70 -1.86
CA ILE A 156 4.11 0.81 -0.41
C ILE A 156 5.37 1.46 0.14
N VAL A 157 5.22 2.57 0.86
CA VAL A 157 6.29 3.26 1.56
C VAL A 157 5.99 3.25 3.05
N ASP A 158 6.93 2.80 3.87
CA ASP A 158 6.77 2.79 5.32
C ASP A 158 7.09 4.15 5.97
N LYS A 159 6.88 4.24 7.29
CA LYS A 159 7.10 5.47 8.08
C LYS A 159 8.55 5.97 8.09
N GLU A 160 9.51 5.10 7.77
CA GLU A 160 10.94 5.42 7.67
C GLU A 160 11.34 5.80 6.24
N ARG A 161 10.37 5.92 5.33
CA ARG A 161 10.54 6.18 3.89
C ARG A 161 11.27 5.05 3.17
N ASN A 162 11.10 3.82 3.60
CA ASN A 162 11.56 2.68 2.81
C ASN A 162 10.45 2.25 1.86
N LEU A 163 10.78 2.05 0.58
CA LEU A 163 9.90 1.38 -0.36
C LEU A 163 9.91 -0.12 -0.05
N ARG A 164 8.74 -0.69 0.19
CA ARG A 164 8.55 -2.06 0.66
C ARG A 164 7.90 -2.92 -0.42
N GLY A 165 8.26 -4.20 -0.43
CA GLY A 165 7.79 -5.15 -1.43
C GLY A 165 8.46 -6.51 -1.25
N ARG A 166 8.19 -7.44 -2.16
CA ARG A 166 8.73 -8.81 -2.15
C ARG A 166 10.05 -8.87 -2.91
N LYS A 167 11.05 -9.56 -2.35
CA LYS A 167 12.39 -9.71 -2.93
C LYS A 167 12.74 -11.13 -3.39
N ASP A 168 11.85 -12.09 -3.18
CA ASP A 168 12.09 -13.47 -3.58
C ASP A 168 12.20 -13.58 -5.10
N LYS A 169 13.10 -14.44 -5.59
CA LYS A 169 13.40 -14.53 -7.03
C LYS A 169 12.17 -14.90 -7.86
N ASP A 170 11.31 -15.75 -7.33
CA ASP A 170 10.12 -16.25 -7.99
C ASP A 170 8.86 -15.39 -7.72
N GLU A 171 8.91 -14.50 -6.72
CA GLU A 171 7.79 -13.64 -6.31
C GLU A 171 8.17 -12.14 -6.20
N TYR A 172 9.16 -11.69 -6.97
CA TYR A 172 9.62 -10.30 -6.89
C TYR A 172 8.48 -9.32 -7.17
N LYS A 173 8.19 -8.42 -6.22
CA LYS A 173 7.11 -7.45 -6.35
C LYS A 173 7.47 -6.13 -5.69
N GLU A 174 7.72 -5.12 -6.50
CA GLU A 174 8.07 -3.77 -6.03
C GLU A 174 6.88 -2.80 -6.06
N GLY A 175 5.84 -3.10 -6.84
CA GLY A 175 4.61 -2.34 -6.94
C GLY A 175 3.43 -3.23 -7.33
N TYR A 176 2.22 -2.71 -7.14
CA TYR A 176 0.97 -3.47 -7.27
C TYR A 176 0.06 -2.81 -8.30
N ASN A 177 -0.37 -3.59 -9.29
CA ASN A 177 -1.17 -3.08 -10.39
C ASN A 177 -2.62 -2.82 -9.96
N THR A 178 -3.00 -1.55 -9.97
CA THR A 178 -4.36 -1.09 -9.62
C THR A 178 -5.41 -1.35 -10.69
N PHE A 179 -4.99 -1.70 -11.92
CA PHE A 179 -5.90 -2.12 -12.97
C PHE A 179 -6.51 -3.50 -12.70
N HIS A 180 -5.81 -4.37 -11.94
CA HIS A 180 -6.26 -5.71 -11.60
C HIS A 180 -6.73 -5.78 -10.13
N PRO A 181 -8.05 -5.75 -9.86
CA PRO A 181 -8.56 -5.79 -8.48
C PRO A 181 -8.12 -7.02 -7.68
N SER A 182 -7.88 -8.15 -8.35
CA SER A 182 -7.38 -9.38 -7.74
C SER A 182 -5.96 -9.24 -7.19
N GLU A 183 -5.10 -8.47 -7.87
CA GLU A 183 -3.74 -8.21 -7.39
C GLU A 183 -3.77 -7.35 -6.12
N LEU A 184 -4.68 -6.37 -6.08
CA LEU A 184 -4.93 -5.59 -4.87
C LEU A 184 -5.45 -6.46 -3.71
N SER A 185 -6.46 -7.29 -3.96
CA SER A 185 -7.10 -8.06 -2.89
C SER A 185 -6.28 -9.25 -2.39
N ASN A 186 -5.49 -9.88 -3.26
CA ASN A 186 -4.82 -11.14 -2.96
C ASN A 186 -3.34 -10.96 -2.65
N GLU A 187 -2.72 -9.87 -3.11
CA GLU A 187 -1.27 -9.67 -2.95
C GLU A 187 -0.98 -8.39 -2.18
N MET A 188 -1.40 -7.24 -2.70
CA MET A 188 -1.14 -5.95 -2.03
C MET A 188 -1.73 -5.90 -0.62
N LEU A 189 -2.96 -6.38 -0.46
CA LEU A 189 -3.65 -6.36 0.83
C LEU A 189 -2.90 -7.17 1.89
N ASP A 190 -2.32 -8.30 1.53
CA ASP A 190 -1.58 -9.14 2.47
C ASP A 190 -0.24 -8.52 2.84
N ASP A 191 0.48 -7.98 1.86
CA ASP A 191 1.74 -7.27 2.09
C ASP A 191 1.51 -5.99 2.92
N PHE A 192 0.41 -5.28 2.67
CA PHE A 192 0.01 -4.10 3.42
C PHE A 192 -0.36 -4.44 4.88
N LYS A 193 -1.04 -5.56 5.13
CA LYS A 193 -1.30 -6.03 6.51
C LYS A 193 -0.02 -6.30 7.28
N ILE A 194 1.04 -6.83 6.64
CA ILE A 194 2.34 -7.02 7.27
C ILE A 194 2.89 -5.68 7.75
N ILE A 195 2.86 -4.65 6.91
CA ILE A 195 3.31 -3.30 7.28
C ILE A 195 2.50 -2.71 8.45
N LEU A 196 1.17 -2.84 8.42
CA LEU A 196 0.32 -2.39 9.53
C LEU A 196 0.61 -3.16 10.83
N TYR A 197 0.89 -4.45 10.75
CA TYR A 197 1.25 -5.28 11.90
C TYR A 197 2.61 -4.87 12.48
N GLU A 198 3.64 -4.73 11.64
CA GLU A 198 4.97 -4.24 12.04
C GLU A 198 4.86 -2.90 12.78
N TYR A 199 4.04 -1.99 12.26
CA TYR A 199 3.80 -0.70 12.89
C TYR A 199 3.14 -0.84 14.27
N ARG A 200 2.06 -1.62 14.39
CA ARG A 200 1.36 -1.83 15.66
C ARG A 200 2.27 -2.49 16.70
N ALA A 201 3.12 -3.43 16.28
CA ALA A 201 4.09 -4.09 17.15
C ALA A 201 5.14 -3.09 17.66
N ALA A 202 5.66 -2.21 16.80
CA ALA A 202 6.60 -1.16 17.17
C ALA A 202 5.98 -0.16 18.17
N LEU A 203 4.75 0.27 17.95
CA LEU A 203 4.03 1.14 18.90
C LEU A 203 3.84 0.50 20.27
N LYS A 204 3.42 -0.78 20.31
CA LYS A 204 3.24 -1.50 21.57
C LYS A 204 4.55 -1.62 22.35
N LYS A 205 5.66 -1.91 21.66
CA LYS A 205 6.99 -1.96 22.27
C LYS A 205 7.38 -0.62 22.87
N ASN A 206 7.18 0.48 22.14
CA ASN A 206 7.51 1.83 22.62
C ASN A 206 6.65 2.24 23.82
N HIS A 207 5.33 2.00 23.77
CA HIS A 207 4.43 2.34 24.88
C HIS A 207 4.75 1.55 26.16
N ASN A 208 5.16 0.28 26.02
CA ASN A 208 5.61 -0.52 27.16
C ASN A 208 6.93 0.00 27.73
N ALA A 209 7.90 0.37 26.88
CA ALA A 209 9.17 0.94 27.33
C ALA A 209 8.99 2.27 28.07
N THR A 210 8.07 3.14 27.64
CA THR A 210 7.77 4.41 28.33
C THR A 210 7.08 4.22 29.69
N LYS A 211 6.42 3.07 29.93
CA LYS A 211 5.78 2.77 31.22
C LYS A 211 6.74 2.19 32.27
N GLU A 212 7.87 1.66 31.85
CA GLU A 212 8.89 1.07 32.73
C GLU A 212 9.97 2.08 33.18
N LEU A 213 9.90 3.32 32.68
CA LEU A 213 10.74 4.47 33.06
C LEU A 213 9.97 5.38 34.03
#